data_AF-A0A527YQG9-F1
#
_entry.id   AF-A0A527YQG9-F1
#
_cell.length_a   1.000
_cell.length_b   1.000
_cell.length_c   1.000
_cell.angle_alpha   90.00
_cell.angle_beta   90.00
_cell.angle_gamma   90.00
#
_symmetry.space_group_name_H-M   'P 1'
#
loop_
_entity.id
_entity.type
_entity.pdbx_description
1 polymer ?
#
loop_
_entity_poly.entity_id
_entity_poly.type
_entity_poly.pdbx_seq_one_letter_code
_entity_poly.pdbx_strand_id
1 'polypeptide(L)'
;PAQISAINNFIDSGYDAIVVNAQNPTAFGPVIKRAKQAGVVLVAFDNILDTKDAINVNVDQKGLGELWANWLIKHIPNGGKILEVRGVAGTSVDT
;
A
#
# COMPACT_ATOMS: atom_id res chain seq x y z
N PRO A 1 13.58 -5.55 2.51
CA PRO A 1 14.89 -5.13 3.10
C PRO A 1 15.29 -3.69 2.78
N ALA A 2 15.31 -3.27 1.50
CA ALA A 2 15.74 -1.93 1.10
C ALA A 2 14.85 -0.81 1.68
N GLN A 3 13.52 -0.92 1.59
CA GLN A 3 12.58 0.07 2.12
C GLN A 3 12.72 0.25 3.64
N ILE A 4 12.87 -0.86 4.37
CA ILE A 4 13.11 -0.84 5.83
C ILE A 4 14.39 -0.08 6.17
N SER A 5 15.46 -0.32 5.40
CA SER A 5 16.75 0.36 5.60
C SER A 5 16.63 1.85 5.29
N ALA A 6 15.90 2.24 4.24
CA ALA A 6 15.64 3.63 3.92
C ALA A 6 14.87 4.36 5.04
N ILE A 7 13.83 3.72 5.59
CA ILE A 7 13.07 4.28 6.72
C ILE A 7 13.98 4.48 7.94
N ASN A 8 14.82 3.50 8.29
CA ASN A 8 15.80 3.66 9.37
C ASN A 8 16.74 4.84 9.12
N ASN A 9 17.27 4.98 7.90
CA ASN A 9 18.16 6.08 7.54
C ASN A 9 17.46 7.44 7.66
N PHE A 10 16.19 7.55 7.29
CA PHE A 10 15.43 8.79 7.41
C PHE A 10 15.12 9.12 8.88
N ILE A 11 14.83 8.12 9.71
CA ILE A 11 14.73 8.31 11.17
C ILE A 11 16.06 8.85 11.73
N ASP A 12 17.18 8.23 11.36
CA ASP A 12 18.51 8.62 11.85
C ASP A 12 18.96 9.99 11.33
N SER A 13 18.46 10.40 10.16
CA SER A 13 18.70 11.72 9.57
C SER A 13 17.83 12.82 10.17
N GLY A 14 16.92 12.49 11.10
CA GLY A 14 16.09 13.46 11.82
C GLY A 14 14.91 14.00 11.01
N TYR A 15 14.39 13.27 10.04
CA TYR A 15 13.16 13.67 9.34
C TYR A 15 11.94 13.52 10.23
N ASP A 16 11.03 14.50 10.20
CA ASP A 16 9.81 14.51 11.01
C ASP A 16 8.74 13.52 10.51
N ALA A 17 8.75 13.23 9.20
CA ALA A 17 7.78 12.35 8.57
C ALA A 17 8.37 11.57 7.40
N ILE A 18 7.83 10.37 7.15
CA ILE A 18 8.24 9.47 6.07
C ILE A 18 6.98 8.96 5.35
N VAL A 19 6.95 9.10 4.03
CA VAL A 19 5.92 8.51 3.17
C VAL A 19 6.50 7.28 2.48
N VAL A 20 5.81 6.14 2.57
CA VAL A 20 6.27 4.87 2.00
C VAL A 20 5.15 4.17 1.23
N ASN A 21 5.47 3.64 0.05
CA ASN A 21 4.63 2.67 -0.63
C ASN A 21 5.11 1.26 -0.25
N ALA A 22 4.46 0.61 0.71
CA ALA A 22 4.96 -0.62 1.32
C ALA A 22 4.86 -1.83 0.37
N GLN A 23 5.99 -2.47 0.04
CA GLN A 23 5.97 -3.67 -0.81
C GLN A 23 5.25 -4.87 -0.20
N ASN A 24 5.16 -4.92 1.14
CA ASN A 24 4.45 -5.96 1.87
C ASN A 24 3.86 -5.35 3.15
N PRO A 25 2.57 -5.61 3.46
CA PRO A 25 1.90 -4.94 4.56
C PRO A 25 2.42 -5.31 5.95
N THR A 26 2.98 -6.52 6.14
CA THR A 26 3.33 -7.05 7.47
C THR A 26 4.83 -7.01 7.78
N ALA A 27 5.70 -6.88 6.78
CA ALA A 27 7.16 -6.97 6.94
C ALA A 27 7.80 -5.81 7.73
N PHE A 28 7.07 -4.73 8.02
CA PHE A 28 7.63 -3.47 8.53
C PHE A 28 7.52 -3.29 10.05
N GLY A 29 6.94 -4.24 10.79
CA GLY A 29 6.65 -4.12 12.23
C GLY A 29 7.79 -3.53 13.07
N PRO A 30 9.04 -4.04 12.99
CA PRO A 30 10.16 -3.49 13.75
C PRO A 30 10.47 -2.01 13.46
N VAL A 31 10.43 -1.58 12.19
CA VAL A 31 10.77 -0.21 11.82
C VAL A 31 9.62 0.77 12.08
N ILE A 32 8.37 0.32 12.00
CA ILE A 32 7.20 1.09 12.46
C ILE A 32 7.34 1.43 13.94
N LYS A 33 7.70 0.44 14.77
CA LYS A 33 7.92 0.66 16.21
C LYS A 33 9.03 1.67 16.46
N ARG A 34 10.13 1.60 15.70
CA ARG A 34 11.24 2.57 15.79
C ARG A 34 10.79 3.98 15.43
N ALA A 35 10.07 4.16 14.31
CA ALA A 35 9.55 5.46 13.88
C ALA A 35 8.68 6.10 14.97
N LYS A 36 7.74 5.33 15.55
CA LYS A 36 6.90 5.78 16.65
C LYS A 36 7.69 6.19 17.89
N GLN A 37 8.71 5.41 18.27
CA GLN A 37 9.59 5.74 19.40
C GLN A 37 10.41 7.01 19.16
N ALA A 38 10.80 7.26 17.92
CA ALA A 38 11.53 8.47 17.51
C ALA A 38 10.62 9.69 17.30
N GLY A 39 9.29 9.54 17.41
CA GLY A 39 8.34 10.62 17.15
C GLY A 39 8.15 10.94 15.65
N VAL A 40 8.62 10.07 14.76
CA VAL A 40 8.53 10.25 13.30
C VAL A 40 7.18 9.76 12.80
N VAL A 41 6.47 10.61 12.05
CA VAL A 41 5.18 10.26 11.45
C VAL A 41 5.39 9.35 10.25
N LEU A 42 4.79 8.16 10.26
CA LEU A 42 4.83 7.24 9.13
C LEU A 42 3.48 7.25 8.39
N VAL A 43 3.54 7.52 7.08
CA VAL A 43 2.38 7.47 6.18
C VAL A 43 2.63 6.40 5.12
N ALA A 44 1.78 5.40 5.05
CA ALA A 44 1.74 4.50 3.92
C ALA A 44 0.86 5.10 2.81
N PHE A 45 1.33 5.07 1.57
CA PHE A 45 0.60 5.56 0.41
C PHE A 45 0.58 4.50 -0.70
N ASP A 46 -0.57 4.35 -1.37
CA ASP A 46 -0.84 3.35 -2.42
C ASP A 46 -0.90 1.90 -1.88
N ASN A 47 0.20 1.36 -1.39
CA ASN A 47 0.16 0.14 -0.55
C ASN A 47 0.14 0.49 0.93
N ILE A 48 -0.50 -0.37 1.73
CA ILE A 48 -0.70 -0.13 3.17
C ILE A 48 0.34 -0.82 4.06
N LEU A 49 0.39 -0.36 5.31
CA LEU A 49 1.02 -1.06 6.43
C LEU A 49 -0.06 -1.66 7.33
N ASP A 50 0.10 -2.91 7.74
CA ASP A 50 -0.80 -3.59 8.68
C ASP A 50 -0.44 -3.18 10.12
N THR A 51 -0.89 -2.00 10.52
CA THR A 51 -0.63 -1.42 11.84
C THR A 51 -1.65 -0.34 12.18
N LYS A 52 -1.71 0.02 13.47
CA LYS A 52 -2.40 1.23 13.97
C LYS A 52 -1.45 2.39 14.28
N ASP A 53 -0.15 2.17 14.12
CA ASP A 53 0.92 3.13 14.44
C ASP A 53 1.39 3.94 13.21
N ALA A 54 0.67 3.83 12.09
CA ALA A 54 0.92 4.57 10.86
C ALA A 54 -0.41 5.05 10.27
N ILE A 55 -0.35 6.08 9.43
CA ILE A 55 -1.50 6.56 8.65
C ILE A 55 -1.48 5.83 7.31
N ASN A 56 -2.60 5.22 6.91
CA ASN A 56 -2.75 4.63 5.57
C ASN A 56 -3.57 5.58 4.68
N VAL A 57 -2.98 6.03 3.58
CA VAL A 57 -3.65 6.76 2.50
C VAL A 57 -3.73 5.84 1.29
N ASN A 58 -4.88 5.20 1.09
CA ASN A 58 -5.07 4.19 0.05
C ASN A 58 -6.28 4.53 -0.83
N VAL A 59 -6.31 3.94 -2.02
CA VAL A 59 -7.45 3.91 -2.92
C VAL A 59 -8.48 2.91 -2.40
N ASP A 60 -9.77 3.19 -2.61
CA ASP A 60 -10.82 2.19 -2.47
C ASP A 60 -10.68 1.16 -3.60
N GLN A 61 -9.89 0.12 -3.34
CA GLN A 61 -9.57 -0.90 -4.35
C GLN A 61 -10.81 -1.68 -4.78
N LYS A 62 -11.77 -1.89 -3.87
CA LYS A 62 -13.05 -2.51 -4.21
C LYS A 62 -13.86 -1.61 -5.14
N GLY A 63 -14.02 -0.33 -4.79
CA GLY A 63 -14.71 0.64 -5.64
C GLY A 63 -14.04 0.80 -7.02
N LEU A 64 -12.72 0.74 -7.08
CA LEU A 64 -11.97 0.75 -8.34
C LEU A 64 -12.27 -0.49 -9.19
N GLY A 65 -12.29 -1.68 -8.57
CA GLY A 65 -12.68 -2.93 -9.24
C GLY A 65 -14.12 -2.91 -9.76
N GLU A 66 -15.06 -2.36 -8.98
CA GLU A 66 -16.45 -2.15 -9.41
C GLU A 66 -16.54 -1.20 -10.61
N LEU A 67 -15.74 -0.13 -10.63
CA LEU A 67 -15.65 0.79 -11.76
C LEU A 67 -15.17 0.09 -13.04
N TRP A 68 -14.14 -0.76 -12.94
CA TRP A 68 -13.66 -1.55 -14.07
C TRP A 68 -14.70 -2.58 -14.55
N ALA A 69 -15.38 -3.26 -13.63
CA ALA A 69 -16.43 -4.21 -13.96
C ALA A 69 -17.60 -3.52 -14.70
N ASN A 70 -18.04 -2.35 -14.22
CA ASN A 70 -19.08 -1.56 -14.87
C ASN A 70 -18.67 -1.11 -16.28
N TRP A 71 -17.39 -0.76 -16.48
CA TRP A 71 -16.86 -0.46 -17.80
C TRP A 71 -16.97 -1.68 -18.74
N LEU A 72 -16.60 -2.88 -18.27
CA LEU A 72 -16.71 -4.12 -19.07
C LEU A 72 -18.15 -4.44 -19.44
N ILE A 73 -19.08 -4.35 -18.49
CA ILE A 73 -20.52 -4.59 -18.73
C ILE A 73 -21.05 -3.67 -19.85
N LYS A 74 -20.63 -2.39 -19.85
CA LYS A 74 -21.05 -1.42 -20.87
C LYS A 74 -20.50 -1.73 -22.26
N HIS A 75 -19.28 -2.24 -22.37
CA HIS A 75 -18.58 -2.38 -23.66
C HIS A 75 -18.60 -3.81 -24.21
N ILE A 76 -18.95 -4.80 -23.40
CA ILE A 76 -19.08 -6.20 -23.80
C ILE A 76 -20.45 -6.73 -23.35
N PRO A 77 -21.56 -6.15 -23.87
CA PRO A 77 -22.91 -6.42 -23.35
C PRO A 77 -23.37 -7.87 -23.55
N ASN A 78 -22.75 -8.59 -24.49
CA ASN A 78 -23.03 -10.00 -24.77
C ASN A 78 -22.07 -10.96 -24.03
N GLY A 79 -21.22 -10.41 -23.16
CA GLY A 79 -20.20 -11.17 -22.42
C GLY A 79 -19.04 -11.67 -23.30
N GLY A 80 -18.11 -12.37 -22.65
CA GLY A 80 -16.91 -12.91 -23.27
C GLY A 80 -15.98 -13.54 -22.24
N LYS A 81 -14.86 -14.10 -22.70
CA LYS A 81 -13.79 -14.54 -21.80
C LYS A 81 -12.99 -13.31 -21.36
N ILE A 82 -12.89 -13.10 -20.05
CA ILE A 82 -12.10 -12.02 -19.46
C ILE A 82 -10.85 -12.62 -18.82
N LEU A 83 -9.70 -12.03 -19.11
CA LEU A 83 -8.44 -12.32 -18.43
C LEU A 83 -8.09 -11.13 -17.53
N GLU A 84 -8.04 -11.35 -16.23
CA GLU A 84 -7.47 -10.41 -15.28
C GLU A 84 -5.97 -10.69 -15.15
N VAL A 85 -5.13 -9.70 -15.43
CA VAL A 85 -3.69 -9.77 -15.23
C VAL A 85 -3.35 -8.91 -14.02
N ARG A 86 -2.92 -9.56 -12.93
CA ARG A 86 -2.56 -8.91 -11.67
C ARG A 86 -1.08 -8.53 -11.62
N GLY A 87 -0.76 -7.66 -10.67
CA GLY A 87 0.61 -7.22 -10.38
C GLY A 87 1.40 -8.22 -9.53
N VAL A 88 2.32 -7.70 -8.73
CA VAL A 88 3.18 -8.49 -7.85
C VAL A 88 2.35 -9.17 -6.76
N ALA A 89 2.47 -10.49 -6.63
CA ALA A 89 1.73 -11.23 -5.61
C ALA A 89 2.07 -10.77 -4.19
N GLY A 90 1.05 -10.60 -3.35
CA GLY A 90 1.20 -10.24 -1.93
C GLY A 90 1.21 -8.72 -1.65
N THR A 91 1.03 -7.88 -2.66
CA THR A 91 0.70 -6.46 -2.47
C THR A 91 -0.76 -6.30 -2.03
N SER A 92 -1.11 -5.17 -1.40
CA SER A 92 -2.45 -4.94 -0.84
C SER A 92 -3.48 -4.34 -1.81
N VAL A 93 -3.13 -4.14 -3.09
CA VAL A 93 -3.90 -3.32 -4.04
C VAL A 93 -4.96 -4.09 -4.84
N ASP A 94 -5.17 -5.36 -4.49
CA ASP A 94 -6.11 -6.26 -5.15
C ASP A 94 -6.83 -7.19 -4.14
N THR A 95 -6.98 -6.69 -2.91
CA THR A 95 -7.68 -7.31 -1.77
C THR A 95 -8.67 -6.35 -1.15
#